data_AF-A0A242K3C5-F1
#
_entry.id   AF-A0A242K3C5-F1
#
_cell.length_a   1.000
_cell.length_b   1.000
_cell.length_c   1.000
_cell.angle_alpha   90.00
_cell.angle_beta   90.00
_cell.angle_gamma   90.00
#
_symmetry.space_group_name_H-M   'P 1'
#
loop_
_entity.id
_entity.type
_entity.pdbx_description
1 polymer ?
#
loop_
_entity_poly.entity_id
_entity_poly.type
_entity_poly.pdbx_seq_one_letter_code
_entity_poly.pdbx_strand_id
1 'polypeptide(L)'
;MVNRMNSYRNAITKESIFTALMILMEKKDFHKISITEVTSKAGVSRMAFYRNYEILEDVITDYLTTFFAKYEEKICLLYTSSYPYAYHSTIIFPVY
;
A
#
# COMPACT_ATOMS: atom_id res chain seq x y z
N MET A 1 -17.98 16.13 4.90
CA MET A 1 -17.01 16.02 6.03
C MET A 1 -16.42 14.62 6.01
N VAL A 2 -15.10 14.46 5.84
CA VAL A 2 -14.44 13.14 5.90
C VAL A 2 -14.45 12.64 7.34
N ASN A 3 -15.04 11.47 7.58
CA ASN A 3 -15.06 10.86 8.90
C ASN A 3 -13.68 10.26 9.22
N ARG A 4 -12.87 10.98 10.01
CA ARG A 4 -11.50 10.59 10.42
C ARG A 4 -11.43 9.21 11.09
N MET A 5 -12.50 8.78 11.77
CA MET A 5 -12.56 7.46 12.40
C MET A 5 -12.67 6.34 11.35
N ASN A 6 -13.42 6.57 10.27
CA ASN A 6 -13.59 5.59 9.21
C ASN A 6 -12.30 5.43 8.39
N SER A 7 -11.59 6.53 8.12
CA SER A 7 -10.29 6.45 7.43
C SER A 7 -9.25 5.70 8.25
N TYR A 8 -9.21 5.92 9.58
CA TYR A 8 -8.29 5.19 10.47
C TYR A 8 -8.60 3.69 10.53
N ARG A 9 -9.88 3.32 10.68
CA ARG A 9 -10.30 1.91 10.66
C ARG A 9 -9.99 1.23 9.33
N ASN A 10 -10.16 1.93 8.21
CA ASN A 10 -9.79 1.40 6.91
C ASN A 10 -8.29 1.17 6.80
N ALA A 11 -7.46 2.11 7.27
CA ALA A 11 -6.00 1.95 7.27
C ALA A 11 -5.55 0.71 8.06
N ILE A 12 -6.07 0.52 9.28
CA ILE A 12 -5.78 -0.67 10.09
C ILE A 12 -6.22 -1.95 9.38
N THR A 13 -7.40 -1.92 8.76
CA THR A 13 -7.94 -3.08 8.02
C THR A 13 -7.00 -3.45 6.87
N LYS A 14 -6.56 -2.46 6.08
CA LYS A 14 -5.63 -2.66 4.97
C LYS A 14 -4.29 -3.22 5.45
N GLU A 15 -3.72 -2.68 6.52
CA GLU A 15 -2.46 -3.14 7.12
C GLU A 15 -2.56 -4.59 7.65
N SER A 16 -3.69 -4.92 8.29
CA SER A 16 -3.95 -6.29 8.79
C SER A 16 -4.06 -7.30 7.65
N ILE A 17 -4.76 -6.94 6.55
CA ILE A 17 -4.90 -7.77 5.35
C ILE A 17 -3.53 -8.00 4.69
N PHE A 18 -2.75 -6.93 4.50
CA PHE A 18 -1.42 -7.03 3.89
C PHE A 18 -0.49 -7.93 4.71
N THR A 19 -0.41 -7.70 6.03
CA THR A 19 0.43 -8.49 6.93
C THR A 19 0.06 -9.97 6.90
N ALA A 20 -1.23 -10.28 6.93
CA ALA A 20 -1.72 -11.65 6.83
C ALA A 20 -1.37 -12.31 5.49
N LEU A 21 -1.49 -11.57 4.39
CA LEU A 21 -1.10 -12.04 3.07
C LEU A 21 0.39 -12.38 3.00
N MET A 22 1.26 -11.51 3.52
CA MET A 22 2.71 -11.74 3.55
C MET A 22 3.06 -13.01 4.35
N ILE A 23 2.46 -13.20 5.53
CA ILE A 23 2.68 -14.40 6.36
C ILE A 23 2.21 -15.69 5.64
N LEU A 24 1.15 -15.60 4.82
CA LEU A 24 0.67 -16.74 4.04
C LEU A 24 1.57 -17.03 2.84
N MET A 25 2.09 -15.99 2.17
CA MET A 25 3.04 -16.11 1.06
C MET A 25 4.39 -16.70 1.48
N GLU A 26 4.80 -16.51 2.74
CA GLU A 26 5.98 -17.21 3.29
C GLU A 26 5.81 -18.74 3.35
N LYS A 27 4.56 -19.23 3.37
CA LYS A 27 4.25 -20.65 3.62
C LYS A 27 3.79 -21.41 2.38
N LYS A 28 3.23 -20.70 1.39
CA LYS A 28 2.72 -21.32 0.16
C LYS A 28 2.65 -20.33 -0.99
N ASP A 29 2.61 -20.88 -2.20
CA ASP A 29 2.48 -20.11 -3.43
C ASP A 29 1.26 -19.18 -3.39
N PHE A 30 1.45 -17.95 -3.89
CA PHE A 30 0.42 -16.91 -3.90
C PHE A 30 -0.91 -17.39 -4.52
N HIS A 31 -0.85 -18.08 -5.66
CA HIS A 31 -2.05 -18.58 -6.35
C HIS A 31 -2.84 -19.65 -5.56
N LYS A 32 -2.26 -20.23 -4.50
CA LYS A 32 -2.93 -21.17 -3.59
C LYS A 32 -3.52 -20.49 -2.36
N ILE A 33 -3.35 -19.18 -2.22
CA ILE A 33 -3.90 -18.38 -1.12
C ILE A 33 -5.30 -17.93 -1.50
N SER A 34 -6.27 -18.16 -0.61
CA SER A 34 -7.63 -17.66 -0.79
C SER A 34 -7.91 -16.41 0.04
N ILE A 35 -8.86 -15.58 -0.41
CA ILE A 35 -9.36 -14.42 0.35
C ILE A 35 -9.88 -14.86 1.73
N THR A 36 -10.51 -16.03 1.84
CA THR A 36 -10.99 -16.56 3.12
C THR A 36 -9.85 -16.82 4.11
N GLU A 37 -8.73 -17.38 3.65
CA GLU A 37 -7.58 -17.61 4.53
C GLU A 37 -6.92 -16.30 4.96
N VAL A 38 -6.77 -15.35 4.03
CA VAL A 38 -6.21 -14.02 4.34
C VAL A 38 -7.08 -13.30 5.35
N THR A 39 -8.39 -13.24 5.12
CA THR A 39 -9.33 -12.58 6.05
C THR A 39 -9.38 -13.27 7.42
N SER A 40 -9.38 -14.61 7.45
CA SER A 40 -9.30 -15.36 8.71
C SER A 40 -8.00 -15.09 9.45
N LYS A 41 -6.87 -14.99 8.75
CA LYS A 41 -5.55 -14.72 9.35
C LYS A 41 -5.41 -13.27 9.82
N ALA A 42 -5.99 -12.33 9.08
CA ALA A 42 -6.02 -10.90 9.40
C ALA A 42 -7.00 -10.54 10.51
N GLY A 43 -7.93 -11.45 10.88
CA GLY A 43 -8.97 -11.17 11.87
C GLY A 43 -10.02 -10.18 11.38
N VAL A 44 -10.28 -10.14 10.06
CA VAL A 44 -11.26 -9.24 9.45
C VAL A 44 -12.35 -10.03 8.73
N SER A 45 -13.53 -9.44 8.52
CA SER A 45 -14.57 -10.10 7.74
C SER A 45 -14.28 -10.05 6.23
N ARG A 46 -14.81 -11.00 5.46
CA ARG A 46 -14.77 -10.94 3.98
C ARG A 46 -15.40 -9.65 3.44
N MET A 47 -16.46 -9.15 4.09
CA MET A 47 -17.06 -7.87 3.72
C MET A 47 -16.08 -6.71 3.94
N ALA A 48 -15.23 -6.75 4.97
CA ALA A 48 -14.21 -5.74 5.19
C ALA A 48 -13.12 -5.78 4.12
N PHE A 49 -12.75 -6.97 3.65
CA PHE A 49 -11.86 -7.12 2.50
C PHE A 49 -12.49 -6.49 1.25
N TYR A 50 -13.72 -6.90 0.89
CA TYR A 50 -14.40 -6.42 -0.33
C TYR A 50 -14.78 -4.93 -0.32
N ARG A 51 -14.76 -4.26 0.84
CA ARG A 51 -14.86 -2.80 0.89
C ARG A 51 -13.60 -2.08 0.42
N ASN A 52 -12.46 -2.76 0.40
CA ASN A 52 -11.15 -2.18 0.09
C ASN A 52 -10.52 -2.76 -1.19
N TYR A 53 -10.81 -4.03 -1.52
CA TYR A 53 -10.13 -4.78 -2.58
C TYR A 53 -11.09 -5.75 -3.26
N GLU A 54 -10.91 -6.01 -4.55
CA GLU A 54 -11.69 -7.02 -5.29
C GLU A 54 -10.95 -8.36 -5.32
N ILE A 55 -9.63 -8.32 -5.51
CA ILE A 55 -8.75 -9.49 -5.59
C ILE A 55 -7.51 -9.33 -4.69
N LEU A 56 -6.73 -10.40 -4.52
CA LEU A 56 -5.55 -10.38 -3.63
C LEU A 56 -4.41 -9.51 -4.20
N GLU A 57 -4.31 -9.42 -5.52
CA GLU A 57 -3.35 -8.62 -6.25
C GLU A 57 -3.52 -7.11 -5.97
N ASP A 58 -4.75 -6.66 -5.71
CA ASP A 58 -5.02 -5.27 -5.33
C ASP A 58 -4.32 -4.89 -4.03
N VAL A 59 -4.22 -5.83 -3.09
CA VAL A 59 -3.54 -5.62 -1.79
C VAL A 59 -2.06 -5.31 -2.02
N ILE A 60 -1.42 -6.07 -2.91
CA ILE A 60 0.00 -5.90 -3.24
C ILE A 60 0.20 -4.58 -3.98
N THR A 61 -0.64 -4.31 -4.99
CA THR A 61 -0.58 -3.10 -5.81
C THR A 61 -0.76 -1.84 -4.96
N ASP A 62 -1.76 -1.82 -4.07
CA ASP A 62 -2.05 -0.70 -3.17
C ASP A 62 -0.89 -0.46 -2.19
N TYR A 63 -0.31 -1.53 -1.63
CA TYR A 63 0.85 -1.42 -0.75
C TYR A 63 2.07 -0.87 -1.47
N LEU A 64 2.42 -1.43 -2.64
CA LEU A 64 3.57 -0.99 -3.43
C LEU A 64 3.40 0.46 -3.89
N THR A 65 2.22 0.83 -4.37
CA THR A 65 1.92 2.22 -4.79
C THR A 65 2.11 3.18 -3.62
N THR A 66 1.56 2.84 -2.44
CA THR A 66 1.72 3.65 -1.23
C THR A 66 3.18 3.72 -0.78
N PHE A 67 3.92 2.62 -0.90
CA PHE A 67 5.33 2.56 -0.58
C PHE A 67 6.14 3.46 -1.52
N PHE A 68 5.99 3.33 -2.84
CA PHE A 68 6.71 4.17 -3.81
C PHE A 68 6.38 5.64 -3.64
N ALA A 69 5.11 6.01 -3.48
CA ALA A 69 4.72 7.42 -3.24
C ALA A 69 5.41 8.02 -2.01
N LYS A 70 5.53 7.26 -0.91
CA LYS A 70 6.26 7.70 0.30
C LYS A 70 7.77 7.86 0.03
N TYR A 71 8.34 7.02 -0.82
CA TYR A 71 9.76 7.12 -1.18
C TYR A 71 10.02 8.29 -2.13
N GLU A 72 9.17 8.50 -3.12
CA GLU A 72 9.23 9.66 -4.03
C GLU A 72 9.16 10.97 -3.26
N GLU A 73 8.25 11.08 -2.28
CA GLU A 73 8.14 12.26 -1.40
C GLU A 73 9.45 12.49 -0.63
N LYS A 74 10.00 11.44 0.01
CA LYS A 74 11.28 11.53 0.73
C LYS A 74 12.43 11.93 -0.19
N ILE A 75 12.50 11.36 -1.38
CA ILE A 75 13.54 11.67 -2.36
C ILE A 75 13.43 13.15 -2.77
N CYS A 76 12.22 13.63 -3.08
CA CYS A 76 11.97 15.02 -3.44
C CYS A 76 12.35 16.00 -2.30
N LEU A 77 12.07 15.66 -1.04
CA LEU A 77 12.47 16.45 0.11
C LEU A 77 14.00 16.53 0.26
N LEU A 78 14.71 15.42 0.03
CA LEU A 78 16.18 15.40 0.05
C LEU A 78 16.78 16.27 -1.06
N TYR A 79 16.23 16.20 -2.28
CA TYR A 79 16.66 17.05 -3.38
C TYR A 79 16.36 18.53 -3.13
N THR A 80 15.18 18.87 -2.59
CA THR A 80 14.79 20.25 -2.27
C THR A 80 15.68 20.87 -1.19
N SER A 81 16.07 20.07 -0.19
CA SER A 81 17.01 20.51 0.86
C SER A 81 18.43 20.72 0.34
N SER A 82 18.84 19.99 -0.71
CA SER A 82 20.20 20.02 -1.25
C SER A 82 20.36 21.05 -2.39
N TYR A 83 19.30 21.32 -3.15
CA TYR A 83 19.30 22.29 -4.26
C TYR A 83 17.99 23.11 -4.30
N PRO A 84 17.84 24.15 -3.45
CA PRO A 84 16.59 24.90 -3.29
C PRO A 84 16.17 25.77 -4.49
N TYR A 85 17.03 25.92 -5.51
CA TYR A 85 16.80 26.79 -6.68
C TYR A 85 16.53 26.05 -8.00
N ALA A 86 16.43 24.71 -8.00
CA ALA A 86 16.33 23.91 -9.23
C ALA A 86 14.93 23.89 -9.89
N TYR A 87 13.99 24.73 -9.45
CA TYR A 87 12.58 24.67 -9.90
C TYR A 87 12.23 25.52 -11.12
N HIS A 88 13.19 26.13 -11.83
CA HIS A 88 12.85 26.98 -12.99
C HIS A 88 13.19 26.48 -14.40
N SER A 89 13.82 25.32 -14.65
CA SER A 89 13.85 24.88 -16.07
C SER A 89 14.22 23.45 -16.44
N THR A 90 14.74 22.59 -15.56
CA THR A 90 15.30 21.33 -16.09
C THR A 90 14.78 20.10 -15.39
N ILE A 91 13.86 19.44 -16.08
CA ILE A 91 13.56 18.01 -15.95
C ILE A 91 14.87 17.23 -15.85
N ILE A 92 15.10 16.54 -14.74
CA ILE A 92 16.01 15.39 -14.72
C ILE A 92 15.42 14.31 -13.82
N PHE A 93 14.69 13.39 -14.44
CA PHE A 93 15.00 11.96 -14.34
C PHE A 93 14.61 11.31 -15.68
N PRO A 94 15.57 10.72 -16.43
CA PRO A 94 15.24 9.86 -17.56
C PRO A 94 14.74 8.54 -16.98
N VAL A 95 13.48 8.21 -17.22
CA VAL A 95 12.96 6.88 -16.94
C VAL A 95 13.32 5.99 -18.13
N TYR A 96 14.24 5.04 -17.91
CA TYR A 96 14.28 3.78 -18.67
C TYR A 96 13.23 2.84 -18.10
#